data_AF-A0A4S1DZJ9-F1
#
_entry.id   AF-A0A4S1DZJ9-F1
#
_cell.length_a   1.000
_cell.length_b   1.000
_cell.length_c   1.000
_cell.angle_alpha   90.00
_cell.angle_beta   90.00
_cell.angle_gamma   90.00
#
_symmetry.space_group_name_H-M   'P 1'
#
loop_
_entity.id
_entity.type
_entity.pdbx_description
1 polymer ?
#
loop_
_entity_poly.entity_id
_entity_poly.type
_entity_poly.pdbx_seq_one_letter_code
_entity_poly.pdbx_strand_id
1 'polypeptide(L)' 'MIVWFKDGNVRTMYSLDWKHKYSKTIDKQTGLSRFHKKIKEYGPLAGTIEIYDKATGTLIDKYYEGVQISIDPKTD' A
#
# COMPACT_ATOMS: atom_id res chain seq x y z
N MET A 1 0.98 -1.76 -3.28
CA MET A 1 1.67 -1.19 -2.10
C MET A 1 3.16 -1.41 -2.28
N ILE A 2 3.97 -0.38 -2.05
CA ILE A 2 5.42 -0.47 -2.01
C ILE A 2 5.86 -0.10 -0.60
N VAL A 3 6.77 -0.89 -0.04
CA VAL A 3 7.33 -0.69 1.31
C VAL A 3 8.83 -0.51 1.19
N TRP A 4 9.33 0.64 1.64
CA TRP A 4 10.75 0.92 1.80
C TRP A 4 11.11 0.69 3.27
N PHE A 5 11.80 -0.41 3.55
CA PHE A 5 12.25 -0.77 4.88
C PHE A 5 13.50 0.02 5.29
N LYS A 6 13.65 0.25 6.60
CA LYS A 6 14.80 0.96 7.18
C LYS A 6 16.12 0.20 7.02
N ASP A 7 16.05 -1.10 6.73
CA ASP A 7 17.20 -1.96 6.43
C ASP A 7 17.68 -1.86 4.97
N GLY A 8 17.06 -0.98 4.16
CA GLY A 8 17.37 -0.79 2.75
C GLY A 8 16.62 -1.72 1.80
N ASN A 9 15.82 -2.68 2.31
CA ASN A 9 15.02 -3.55 1.47
C ASN A 9 13.77 -2.83 0.94
N VAL A 10 13.40 -3.13 -0.30
CA VAL A 10 12.15 -2.65 -0.90
C VAL A 10 11.27 -3.85 -1.25
N ARG A 11 10.02 -3.83 -0.82
CA ARG A 11 9.05 -4.89 -1.15
C ARG A 11 7.80 -4.31 -1.80
N THR A 12 7.43 -4.87 -2.94
CA THR A 12 6.18 -4.54 -3.63
C THR A 12 5.15 -5.63 -3.40
N MET A 13 3.95 -5.24 -2.97
CA MET A 13 2.83 -6.11 -2.69
C MET A 13 1.65 -5.75 -3.58
N TYR A 14 0.99 -6.78 -4.11
CA TYR A 14 -0.16 -6.68 -5.00
C TYR A 14 -1.36 -7.34 -4.32
N SER A 15 -2.40 -6.56 -4.02
CA SER A 15 -3.65 -7.08 -3.41
C SER A 15 -4.92 -6.58 -4.09
N LEU A 16 -4.84 -5.51 -4.89
CA LEU A 16 -6.02 -4.82 -5.44
C LEU A 16 -6.53 -5.45 -6.75
N ASP A 17 -5.72 -6.24 -7.47
CA ASP A 17 -6.07 -6.68 -8.84
C ASP A 17 -5.81 -8.16 -9.16
N TRP A 18 -5.53 -9.02 -8.18
CA TRP A 18 -5.30 -10.42 -8.54
C TRP A 18 -6.62 -11.16 -8.71
N LYS A 19 -7.06 -11.31 -9.97
CA LYS A 19 -8.05 -12.31 -10.40
C LYS A 19 -7.44 -13.70 -10.18
N HIS A 20 -7.34 -14.13 -8.92
CA HIS A 20 -6.86 -15.47 -8.59
C HIS A 20 -7.98 -16.46 -8.88
N LYS A 21 -7.68 -17.67 -9.38
CA LYS A 21 -8.73 -18.64 -9.76
C LYS A 21 -9.69 -19.01 -8.61
N TYR A 22 -9.30 -18.74 -7.37
CA TYR A 22 -10.11 -18.94 -6.16
C TYR A 22 -10.69 -17.66 -5.54
N SER A 23 -10.31 -16.48 -6.04
CA SER A 23 -10.85 -15.19 -5.56
C SER A 23 -11.97 -14.75 -6.50
N LYS A 24 -13.20 -15.15 -6.18
CA LYS A 24 -14.40 -14.84 -6.99
C LYS A 24 -14.84 -13.38 -6.88
N THR A 25 -14.36 -12.65 -5.86
CA THR A 25 -14.66 -11.24 -5.61
C THR A 25 -13.40 -10.40 -5.77
N ILE A 26 -13.42 -9.49 -6.74
CA ILE A 26 -12.46 -8.39 -6.87
C ILE A 26 -13.01 -7.27 -5.98
N ASP A 27 -12.84 -7.42 -4.67
CA ASP A 27 -13.25 -6.40 -3.73
C ASP A 27 -12.04 -5.54 -3.33
N LYS A 28 -11.98 -4.35 -3.94
CA LYS A 28 -10.97 -3.32 -3.68
C LYS A 28 -10.89 -2.99 -2.18
N GLN A 29 -12.02 -3.00 -1.47
CA GLN A 29 -12.08 -2.68 -0.05
C GLN A 29 -11.44 -3.78 0.81
N THR A 30 -11.65 -5.04 0.47
CA THR A 30 -10.95 -6.18 1.09
C THR A 30 -9.43 -6.12 0.83
N GLY A 31 -9.01 -5.77 -0.39
CA GLY A 31 -7.59 -5.61 -0.73
C GLY A 31 -6.90 -4.48 0.06
N LEU A 32 -7.55 -3.32 0.16
CA LEU A 32 -7.11 -2.19 1.00
C LEU A 32 -7.03 -2.57 2.47
N SER A 33 -8.05 -3.25 3.01
CA SER A 33 -8.06 -3.71 4.40
C SER A 33 -6.85 -4.61 4.73
N ARG A 34 -6.46 -5.50 3.81
CA ARG A 34 -5.25 -6.33 3.95
C ARG A 34 -3.97 -5.49 3.96
N PHE A 35 -3.87 -4.46 3.12
CA PHE A 35 -2.74 -3.55 3.15
C PHE A 35 -2.68 -2.76 4.45
N HIS A 36 -3.81 -2.26 4.97
CA HIS A 36 -3.84 -1.59 6.28
C HIS A 36 -3.38 -2.51 7.41
N LYS A 37 -3.72 -3.80 7.37
CA LYS A 37 -3.17 -4.79 8.32
C LYS A 37 -1.66 -4.93 8.18
N LYS A 38 -1.14 -4.96 6.95
CA LYS A 38 0.31 -5.02 6.70
C LYS A 38 1.05 -3.74 7.11
N ILE A 39 0.42 -2.58 6.99
CA ILE A 39 1.00 -1.32 7.49
C ILE A 39 1.15 -1.35 9.01
N LYS A 40 0.21 -1.95 9.75
CA LYS A 40 0.39 -2.13 11.20
C LYS A 40 1.58 -3.03 11.55
N GLU A 41 1.86 -4.04 10.73
CA GLU A 41 2.98 -4.97 10.91
C GLU A 41 4.32 -4.34 10.49
N TYR A 42 4.36 -3.68 9.33
CA TYR A 42 5.58 -3.16 8.73
C TYR A 42 5.88 -1.72 9.09
N GLY A 43 4.89 -0.95 9.53
CA GLY A 43 5.02 0.48 9.85
C GLY A 43 6.25 0.79 10.70
N PRO A 44 6.47 0.12 11.84
CA PRO A 44 7.65 0.38 12.69
C PRO A 44 9.00 0.10 12.01
N LEU A 45 9.02 -0.86 11.07
CA LEU A 45 10.21 -1.32 10.33
C LEU A 45 10.40 -0.58 9.00
N ALA A 46 9.36 0.08 8.52
CA ALA A 46 9.34 0.81 7.27
C ALA A 46 9.74 2.27 7.50
N GLY A 47 10.56 2.82 6.61
CA GLY A 47 10.72 4.26 6.52
C GLY A 47 9.49 4.85 5.84
N THR A 48 9.11 4.31 4.68
CA THR A 48 7.96 4.79 3.90
C THR A 48 7.14 3.62 3.36
N ILE A 49 5.82 3.80 3.30
CA ILE A 49 4.89 2.88 2.65
C ILE A 49 3.96 3.70 1.76
N GLU A 50 3.79 3.27 0.52
CA GLU A 50 2.87 3.90 -0.44
C GLU A 50 1.89 2.86 -1.00
N ILE A 51 0.61 3.19 -0.98
CA ILE A 51 -0.45 2.39 -1.60
C ILE A 51 -0.87 3.10 -2.87
N TYR A 52 -0.82 2.38 -3.99
CA TYR A 52 -1.26 2.87 -5.29
C TYR A 52 -2.47 2.09 -5.77
N ASP A 53 -3.36 2.78 -6.48
CA ASP A 53 -4.29 2.17 -7.40
C ASP A 53 -3.49 1.74 -8.63
N LYS A 54 -3.47 0.44 -8.95
CA LYS A 54 -2.68 -0.06 -10.08
C LYS A 54 -3.34 0.29 -11.42
N ALA A 55 -4.66 0.42 -11.47
CA ALA A 55 -5.38 0.69 -12.71
C ALA A 55 -5.14 2.13 -13.19
N THR A 56 -5.10 3.08 -12.25
CA THR A 56 -4.89 4.50 -12.57
C THR A 56 -3.47 5.00 -12.28
N GLY A 57 -2.66 4.23 -11.56
CA GLY A 57 -1.34 4.67 -11.06
C GLY A 57 -1.43 5.70 -9.93
N THR A 58 -2.63 6.03 -9.44
CA THR A 58 -2.84 7.07 -8.43
C THR A 58 -2.35 6.61 -7.06
N LEU A 59 -1.60 7.47 -6.36
CA LEU A 59 -1.28 7.27 -4.96
C LEU A 59 -2.56 7.42 -4.12
N ILE A 60 -2.96 6.34 -3.47
CA ILE A 60 -4.15 6.29 -2.60
C ILE A 60 -3.78 6.78 -1.20
N ASP A 61 -2.69 6.24 -0.64
CA ASP A 61 -2.27 6.53 0.73
C ASP A 61 -0.75 6.49 0.85
N LYS A 62 -0.23 7.28 1.77
CA LYS A 62 1.19 7.30 2.13
C LYS A 62 1.35 7.23 3.65
N TYR A 63 2.35 6.48 4.09
CA TYR A 63 2.71 6.33 5.49
C TYR A 63 4.21 6.53 5.67
N TYR A 64 4.57 7.18 6.78
CA TYR A 64 5.94 7.29 7.25
C TYR A 64 6.03 6.62 8.62
N GLU A 65 6.88 5.61 8.76
CA GLU A 65 7.03 4.83 10.00
C GLU A 65 5.71 4.28 10.58
N GLY A 66 4.75 3.97 9.69
CA GLY A 66 3.43 3.46 10.06
C GLY A 66 2.39 4.54 10.38
N VAL A 67 2.76 5.81 10.39
CA VAL A 67 1.84 6.94 10.56
C VAL A 67 1.39 7.43 9.19
N GLN A 68 0.07 7.55 8.99
CA GLN A 68 -0.47 8.06 7.73
C GLN A 68 -0.11 9.54 7.59
N ILE A 69 0.41 9.92 6.43
CA ILE A 69 0.73 11.31 6.12
C ILE A 69 -0.17 11.79 5.00
N SER A 70 -0.50 13.08 5.02
CA SER A 70 -1.31 13.70 3.97
C SER A 70 -0.57 13.58 2.64
N ILE A 71 -1.28 13.04 1.64
CA ILE A 71 -0.88 13.13 0.24
C ILE A 71 -1.39 14.48 -0.27
N ASP A 72 -0.71 15.56 0.11
CA ASP A 72 -1.01 16.86 -0.50
C ASP A 72 -0.79 16.73 -2.02
N PRO A 73 -1.81 17.04 -2.83
CA PRO A 73 -1.60 17.18 -4.26
C PRO A 73 -0.69 18.39 -4.41
N LYS A 74 0.61 18.17 -4.56
CA LYS A 74 1.49 19.21 -5.09
C LYS A 74 0.98 19.51 -6.49
N THR A 75 0.18 20.56 -6.60
CA THR A 75 -0.02 21.35 -7.81
C THR A 75 1.37 21.90 -8.16
N ASP A 76 2.02 21.28 -9.13
CA ASP A 76 3.13 21.88 -9.88
C ASP A 76 2.55 22.47 -11.16
#